data_AF-A0A7S0WY31-F1
#
_entry.id   AF-A0A7S0WY31-F1
#
_cell.length_a   1.000
_cell.length_b   1.000
_cell.length_c   1.000
_cell.angle_alpha   90.00
_cell.angle_beta   90.00
_cell.angle_gamma   90.00
#
_symmetry.space_group_name_H-M   'P 1'
#
loop_
_entity.id
_entity.type
_entity.pdbx_description
1 polymer ?
#
loop_
_entity_poly.entity_id
_entity_poly.type
_entity_poly.pdbx_seq_one_letter_code
_entity_poly.pdbx_strand_id
1 'polypeptide(L)'
;AEKKVLAKMVDAEGGDRSVCPKLYAYITPALELGSKNTKFEDVYDGFRDARPHQCKTFLKGEVIDNMREGILRPMHMYFPPAYIPTNYTKWISSAELYQVEYTPKFEPYYIARTGVPLFNDSFVDRGGNFAQQVYGLHAAGYRFYVLPQTFVVDQPHSSLQQASWDPHYLQFWRNFEKHVSTMYGLDPPLQYSWKQIKRFVMKETRRLHLALMTPVERRAALKNKRRW
;
A
#
# COMPACT_ATOMS: atom_id res chain seq x y z
N ALA A 1 -33.50 -2.05 12.42
CA ALA A 1 -33.16 -0.62 12.27
C ALA A 1 -31.86 -0.39 11.45
N GLU A 2 -30.97 -1.37 11.30
CA GLU A 2 -29.69 -1.22 10.59
C GLU A 2 -29.75 -1.26 9.05
N LYS A 3 -30.82 -1.78 8.45
CA LYS A 3 -31.00 -1.71 6.98
C LYS A 3 -31.36 -0.30 6.46
N LYS A 4 -31.66 0.67 7.33
CA LYS A 4 -32.01 2.06 6.96
C LYS A 4 -30.81 3.03 6.97
N VAL A 5 -29.66 2.64 7.50
CA VAL A 5 -28.46 3.51 7.53
C VAL A 5 -27.66 3.40 6.23
N LEU A 6 -27.52 2.20 5.66
CA LEU A 6 -26.87 2.01 4.36
C LEU A 6 -27.68 2.55 3.16
N ALA A 7 -29.02 2.51 3.24
CA ALA A 7 -29.88 3.08 2.19
C ALA A 7 -29.86 4.62 2.16
N LYS A 8 -29.44 5.29 3.24
CA LYS A 8 -29.33 6.76 3.30
C LYS A 8 -28.00 7.33 2.80
N MET A 9 -27.00 6.50 2.52
CA MET A 9 -25.73 6.95 1.93
C MET A 9 -25.69 6.82 0.39
N VAL A 10 -26.78 6.35 -0.23
CA VAL A 10 -26.85 6.15 -1.69
C VAL A 10 -27.77 7.15 -2.40
N ASP A 11 -28.78 7.72 -1.72
CA ASP A 11 -29.84 8.52 -2.37
C ASP A 11 -29.97 9.98 -1.88
N ALA A 12 -28.92 10.56 -1.34
CA ALA A 12 -28.89 12.00 -1.03
C ALA A 12 -27.81 12.68 -1.87
N GLU A 13 -28.14 12.97 -3.12
CA GLU A 13 -27.83 14.25 -3.80
C GLU A 13 -28.29 14.17 -5.26
N GLY A 14 -29.47 14.72 -5.52
CA GLY A 14 -29.78 15.24 -6.83
C GLY A 14 -28.85 16.43 -7.10
N GLY A 15 -27.97 16.29 -8.08
CA GLY A 15 -27.02 17.34 -8.43
C GLY A 15 -26.17 16.88 -9.61
N ASP A 16 -26.37 17.57 -10.73
CA ASP A 16 -25.48 17.72 -11.89
C ASP A 16 -24.69 16.49 -12.40
N ARG A 17 -24.91 16.13 -13.67
CA ARG A 17 -24.21 15.04 -14.38
C ARG A 17 -22.72 15.36 -14.69
N SER A 18 -22.14 16.36 -14.05
CA SER A 18 -20.78 16.86 -14.31
C SER A 18 -19.72 16.41 -13.29
N VAL A 19 -20.09 15.82 -12.15
CA VAL A 19 -19.15 15.29 -11.15
C VAL A 19 -19.25 13.78 -11.11
N CYS A 20 -18.19 13.05 -11.47
CA CYS A 20 -18.20 11.58 -11.47
C CYS A 20 -18.23 11.08 -10.01
N PRO A 21 -19.39 10.64 -9.46
CA PRO A 21 -19.44 10.26 -8.06
C PRO A 21 -18.76 8.90 -7.92
N LYS A 22 -17.92 8.73 -6.89
CA LYS A 22 -17.32 7.45 -6.44
C LYS A 22 -16.04 6.98 -7.16
N LEU A 23 -15.07 7.87 -7.36
CA LEU A 23 -13.69 7.48 -7.73
C LEU A 23 -12.95 6.87 -6.53
N TYR A 24 -13.05 5.55 -6.37
CA TYR A 24 -12.43 4.81 -5.27
C TYR A 24 -11.42 3.79 -5.78
N ALA A 25 -10.27 3.74 -5.12
CA ALA A 25 -9.28 2.69 -5.26
C ALA A 25 -9.22 1.91 -3.94
N TYR A 26 -9.64 0.65 -3.98
CA TYR A 26 -9.64 -0.26 -2.84
C TYR A 26 -8.31 -1.01 -2.77
N ILE A 27 -7.47 -0.63 -1.80
CA ILE A 27 -6.13 -1.15 -1.61
C ILE A 27 -6.18 -2.48 -0.86
N THR A 28 -5.44 -3.44 -1.40
CA THR A 28 -5.11 -4.70 -0.73
C THR A 28 -3.72 -4.57 -0.12
N PRO A 29 -3.58 -4.64 1.22
CA PRO A 29 -2.28 -4.64 1.89
C PRO A 29 -1.34 -5.71 1.34
N ALA A 30 -0.09 -5.32 1.12
CA ALA A 30 0.93 -6.17 0.49
C ALA A 30 2.04 -6.48 1.48
N LEU A 31 2.27 -7.76 1.73
CA LEU A 31 3.31 -8.26 2.60
C LEU A 31 4.34 -9.02 1.78
N GLU A 32 5.52 -9.20 2.35
CA GLU A 32 6.57 -10.06 1.80
C GLU A 32 7.17 -10.93 2.90
N LEU A 33 7.70 -12.09 2.51
CA LEU A 33 8.53 -12.91 3.39
C LEU A 33 9.81 -12.13 3.78
N GLY A 34 10.15 -12.16 5.07
CA GLY A 34 11.25 -11.38 5.64
C GLY A 34 12.64 -11.84 5.18
N SER A 35 12.74 -13.10 4.74
CA SER A 35 13.98 -13.74 4.26
C SER A 35 13.76 -14.36 2.88
N LYS A 36 14.77 -14.24 2.01
CA LYS A 36 14.78 -14.87 0.68
C LYS A 36 14.87 -16.40 0.72
N ASN A 37 15.29 -16.95 1.86
CA ASN A 37 15.43 -18.39 2.05
C ASN A 37 14.18 -19.02 2.66
N THR A 38 13.27 -18.20 3.21
CA THR A 38 11.99 -18.68 3.71
C THR A 38 11.06 -18.86 2.52
N LYS A 39 10.47 -20.05 2.40
CA LYS A 39 9.45 -20.31 1.39
C LYS A 39 8.07 -20.33 2.03
N PHE A 40 7.02 -20.23 1.21
CA PHE A 40 5.66 -20.33 1.71
C PHE A 40 5.38 -21.63 2.47
N GLU A 41 6.01 -22.73 2.06
CA GLU A 41 5.88 -24.05 2.70
C GLU A 41 6.52 -24.13 4.09
N ASP A 42 7.38 -23.17 4.46
CA ASP A 42 8.05 -23.10 5.76
C ASP A 42 7.23 -22.29 6.77
N VAL A 43 6.36 -21.40 6.28
CA VAL A 43 5.53 -20.52 7.10
C VAL A 43 4.12 -21.06 7.23
N TYR A 44 3.70 -21.90 6.28
CA TYR A 44 2.35 -22.39 6.17
C TYR A 44 2.33 -23.88 5.83
N ASP A 45 2.07 -24.70 6.85
CA ASP A 45 1.92 -26.16 6.73
C ASP A 45 0.90 -26.57 5.66
N GLY A 46 -0.09 -25.70 5.41
CA GLY A 46 -1.13 -25.91 4.40
C GLY A 46 -0.64 -26.02 2.96
N PHE A 47 0.59 -25.59 2.63
CA PHE A 47 1.16 -25.79 1.29
C PHE A 47 1.72 -27.20 1.10
N ARG A 48 2.13 -27.89 2.17
CA ARG A 48 2.67 -29.26 2.09
C ARG A 48 1.57 -30.30 1.86
N ASP A 49 0.38 -30.05 2.40
CA ASP A 49 -0.77 -30.97 2.36
C ASP A 49 -1.92 -30.51 1.44
N ALA A 50 -1.76 -29.40 0.70
CA ALA A 50 -2.78 -28.93 -0.23
C ALA A 50 -2.91 -29.90 -1.41
N ARG A 51 -4.02 -30.65 -1.43
CA ARG A 51 -4.48 -31.30 -2.67
C ARG A 51 -4.60 -30.24 -3.77
N PRO A 52 -4.21 -30.55 -5.02
CA PRO A 52 -4.49 -29.66 -6.14
C PRO A 52 -5.99 -29.33 -6.09
N HIS A 53 -6.34 -28.04 -6.09
CA HIS A 53 -7.70 -27.48 -5.98
C HIS A 53 -8.27 -27.17 -4.58
N GLN A 54 -7.54 -27.40 -3.48
CA GLN A 54 -7.98 -26.93 -2.16
C GLN A 54 -7.22 -25.65 -1.77
N CYS A 55 -7.72 -24.48 -2.22
CA CYS A 55 -7.16 -23.18 -1.83
C CYS A 55 -7.40 -22.95 -0.33
N LYS A 56 -6.39 -23.23 0.52
CA LYS A 56 -6.43 -22.80 1.92
C LYS A 56 -6.28 -21.28 1.95
N THR A 57 -7.29 -20.59 2.47
CA THR A 57 -7.28 -19.13 2.64
C THR A 57 -6.55 -18.78 3.93
N PHE A 58 -5.54 -17.91 3.85
CA PHE A 58 -4.86 -17.35 5.02
C PHE A 58 -5.81 -16.46 5.82
N LEU A 59 -5.83 -16.61 7.13
CA LEU A 59 -6.53 -15.67 7.99
C LEU A 59 -5.62 -14.48 8.32
N LYS A 60 -6.22 -13.30 8.40
CA LYS A 60 -5.51 -12.08 8.81
C LYS A 60 -4.78 -12.24 10.15
N GLY A 61 -5.36 -12.98 11.10
CA GLY A 61 -4.75 -13.25 12.41
C GLY A 61 -3.40 -13.96 12.28
N GLU A 62 -3.34 -15.03 11.48
CA GLU A 62 -2.10 -15.79 11.21
C GLU A 62 -1.04 -14.90 10.56
N VAL A 63 -1.45 -14.03 9.64
CA VAL A 63 -0.54 -13.05 9.01
C VAL A 63 0.02 -12.07 10.03
N ILE A 64 -0.81 -11.55 10.93
CA ILE A 64 -0.37 -10.63 11.99
C ILE A 64 0.62 -11.32 12.93
N ASP A 65 0.37 -12.56 13.32
CA ASP A 65 1.28 -13.31 14.17
C ASP A 65 2.63 -13.55 13.47
N ASN A 66 2.62 -13.93 12.19
CA ASN A 66 3.83 -14.01 11.38
C ASN A 66 4.57 -12.66 11.22
N MET A 67 3.85 -11.53 11.25
CA MET A 67 4.48 -10.20 11.29
C MET A 67 5.17 -9.92 12.62
N ARG A 68 4.61 -10.39 13.75
CA ARG A 68 5.21 -10.23 15.09
C ARG A 68 6.50 -11.03 15.22
N GLU A 69 6.50 -12.24 14.67
CA GLU A 69 7.68 -13.13 14.61
C GLU A 69 8.74 -12.68 13.58
N GLY A 70 8.46 -11.62 12.80
CA GLY A 70 9.37 -11.09 11.79
C GLY A 70 9.48 -11.97 10.53
N ILE A 71 8.64 -12.99 10.40
CA ILE A 71 8.55 -13.86 9.22
C ILE A 71 7.92 -13.11 8.05
N LEU A 72 6.91 -12.29 8.33
CA LEU A 72 6.30 -11.38 7.36
C LEU A 72 6.57 -9.93 7.70
N ARG A 73 6.62 -9.08 6.68
CA ARG A 73 6.71 -7.63 6.82
C ARG A 73 5.97 -6.94 5.67
N PRO A 74 5.67 -5.63 5.76
CA PRO A 74 5.19 -4.90 4.60
C PRO A 74 6.11 -5.09 3.39
N MET A 75 5.54 -5.14 2.20
CA MET A 75 6.30 -5.35 0.98
C MET A 75 7.34 -4.23 0.76
N HIS A 76 8.49 -4.61 0.23
CA HIS A 76 9.61 -3.74 -0.12
C HIS A 76 10.06 -2.80 1.02
N MET A 77 10.31 -3.33 2.23
CA MET A 77 10.88 -2.51 3.33
C MET A 77 12.26 -1.91 3.02
N TYR A 78 12.94 -2.34 1.95
CA TYR A 78 14.13 -1.65 1.42
C TYR A 78 13.80 -0.30 0.75
N PHE A 79 12.56 -0.11 0.29
CA PHE A 79 12.01 1.13 -0.26
C PHE A 79 10.63 1.44 0.36
N PRO A 80 10.59 1.81 1.65
CA PRO A 80 9.33 1.95 2.39
C PRO A 80 8.30 2.95 1.82
N PRO A 81 8.64 4.04 1.10
CA PRO A 81 7.64 4.91 0.48
C PRO A 81 6.61 4.18 -0.41
N ALA A 82 6.97 3.02 -0.97
CA ALA A 82 6.10 2.24 -1.83
C ALA A 82 4.93 1.58 -1.12
N TYR A 83 5.06 1.17 0.15
CA TYR A 83 4.02 0.36 0.80
C TYR A 83 3.61 0.85 2.19
N ILE A 84 4.49 1.56 2.92
CA ILE A 84 4.13 2.12 4.24
C ILE A 84 2.87 3.02 4.24
N PRO A 85 2.53 3.76 3.17
CA PRO A 85 1.31 4.59 3.16
C PRO A 85 0.00 3.80 3.34
N THR A 86 0.00 2.48 3.14
CA THR A 86 -1.14 1.57 3.46
C THR A 86 -1.54 1.59 4.94
N ASN A 87 -0.69 2.13 5.83
CA ASN A 87 -0.95 2.24 7.27
C ASN A 87 -1.24 0.87 7.92
N TYR A 88 -0.24 -0.01 7.89
CA TYR A 88 -0.33 -1.35 8.50
C TYR A 88 -0.67 -1.32 9.99
N THR A 89 -0.27 -0.26 10.72
CA THR A 89 -0.64 -0.08 12.12
C THR A 89 -2.16 -0.08 12.29
N LYS A 90 -2.87 0.67 11.45
CA LYS A 90 -4.33 0.71 11.44
C LYS A 90 -4.91 -0.58 10.86
N TRP A 91 -4.31 -1.13 9.81
CA TRP A 91 -4.74 -2.39 9.21
C TRP A 91 -4.87 -3.50 10.25
N ILE A 92 -3.83 -3.72 11.07
CA ILE A 92 -3.75 -4.80 12.08
C ILE A 92 -4.99 -4.85 12.97
N SER A 93 -5.51 -3.68 13.39
CA SER A 93 -6.65 -3.60 14.33
C SER A 93 -8.00 -3.31 13.68
N SER A 94 -8.06 -3.00 12.38
CA SER A 94 -9.30 -2.61 11.72
C SER A 94 -10.07 -3.83 11.21
N ALA A 95 -11.39 -3.85 11.45
CA ALA A 95 -12.34 -4.73 10.77
C ALA A 95 -13.09 -4.02 9.63
N GLU A 96 -13.09 -2.68 9.64
CA GLU A 96 -13.80 -1.81 8.70
C GLU A 96 -12.86 -1.16 7.68
N LEU A 97 -13.40 -0.83 6.50
CA LEU A 97 -12.67 -0.08 5.48
C LEU A 97 -12.20 1.26 6.05
N TYR A 98 -11.00 1.68 5.65
CA TYR A 98 -10.50 2.99 6.05
C TYR A 98 -9.75 3.69 4.93
N GLN A 99 -9.94 5.00 4.84
CA GLN A 99 -9.19 5.82 3.90
C GLN A 99 -7.73 5.99 4.35
N VAL A 100 -6.84 6.01 3.37
CA VAL A 100 -5.45 6.48 3.48
C VAL A 100 -5.23 7.65 2.53
N GLU A 101 -4.32 8.54 2.91
CA GLU A 101 -3.91 9.65 2.04
C GLU A 101 -2.85 9.17 1.06
N TYR A 102 -2.88 9.73 -0.15
CA TYR A 102 -1.82 9.51 -1.11
C TYR A 102 -0.49 10.06 -0.58
N THR A 103 0.60 9.32 -0.85
CA THR A 103 1.95 9.86 -0.74
C THR A 103 2.76 9.51 -1.98
N PRO A 104 3.78 10.31 -2.32
CA PRO A 104 4.66 10.03 -3.45
C PRO A 104 5.29 8.65 -3.40
N LYS A 105 5.45 8.06 -4.58
CA LYS A 105 6.05 6.73 -4.77
C LYS A 105 5.22 5.60 -4.17
N PHE A 106 3.97 5.83 -3.80
CA PHE A 106 3.07 4.78 -3.30
C PHE A 106 2.71 3.79 -4.42
N GLU A 107 2.86 2.50 -4.15
CA GLU A 107 2.71 1.40 -5.12
C GLU A 107 1.82 0.26 -4.56
N PRO A 108 0.57 0.54 -4.12
CA PRO A 108 -0.31 -0.52 -3.63
C PRO A 108 -0.85 -1.38 -4.78
N TYR A 109 -1.17 -2.63 -4.48
CA TYR A 109 -2.18 -3.35 -5.24
C TYR A 109 -3.55 -2.76 -4.91
N TYR A 110 -4.36 -2.49 -5.93
CA TYR A 110 -5.69 -1.92 -5.73
C TYR A 110 -6.71 -2.49 -6.71
N ILE A 111 -7.98 -2.41 -6.31
CA ILE A 111 -9.16 -2.72 -7.11
C ILE A 111 -9.92 -1.40 -7.30
N ALA A 112 -10.24 -1.05 -8.54
CA ALA A 112 -11.02 0.14 -8.85
C ALA A 112 -12.03 -0.19 -9.95
N ARG A 113 -13.07 0.65 -10.08
CA ARG A 113 -13.95 0.59 -11.26
C ARG A 113 -13.13 0.87 -12.52
N THR A 114 -13.54 0.29 -13.64
CA THR A 114 -12.95 0.57 -14.96
C THR A 114 -12.95 2.07 -15.27
N GLY A 115 -12.00 2.50 -16.12
CA GLY A 115 -11.76 3.92 -16.41
C GLY A 115 -10.68 4.57 -15.54
N VAL A 116 -9.79 3.77 -14.93
CA VAL A 116 -8.57 4.27 -14.31
C VAL A 116 -7.59 4.80 -15.38
N PRO A 117 -6.71 5.76 -15.05
CA PRO A 117 -5.65 6.19 -15.95
C PRO A 117 -4.81 5.00 -16.43
N LEU A 118 -4.49 4.98 -17.72
CA LEU A 118 -3.61 3.96 -18.28
C LEU A 118 -2.18 4.16 -17.78
N PHE A 119 -1.40 3.08 -17.78
CA PHE A 119 0.04 3.18 -17.59
C PHE A 119 0.65 3.98 -18.74
N ASN A 120 1.63 4.82 -18.45
CA ASN A 120 2.47 5.43 -19.46
C ASN A 120 3.60 4.46 -19.81
N ASP A 121 3.61 4.01 -21.06
CA ASP A 121 4.53 2.99 -21.59
C ASP A 121 5.99 3.46 -21.67
N SER A 122 6.25 4.75 -21.44
CA SER A 122 7.61 5.27 -21.33
C SER A 122 8.26 4.94 -19.98
N PHE A 123 7.49 4.51 -18.97
CA PHE A 123 8.06 3.88 -17.76
C PHE A 123 8.43 2.43 -18.05
N VAL A 124 9.70 2.21 -18.36
CA VAL A 124 10.27 0.87 -18.58
C VAL A 124 11.02 0.37 -17.35
N ASP A 125 11.11 -0.94 -17.21
CA ASP A 125 11.90 -1.62 -16.17
C ASP A 125 11.59 -1.15 -14.74
N ARG A 126 12.65 -0.93 -13.94
CA ARG A 126 12.58 -0.66 -12.51
C ARG A 126 12.59 0.84 -12.26
N GLY A 127 11.45 1.37 -11.83
CA GLY A 127 11.38 2.71 -11.26
C GLY A 127 10.06 3.37 -11.54
N GLY A 128 9.15 3.38 -10.56
CA GLY A 128 7.91 4.16 -10.60
C GLY A 128 6.89 3.72 -11.65
N ASN A 129 7.10 2.59 -12.34
CA ASN A 129 6.15 1.98 -13.27
C ASN A 129 4.80 1.67 -12.61
N PHE A 130 4.79 1.22 -11.35
CA PHE A 130 3.56 1.10 -10.56
C PHE A 130 3.10 2.44 -9.99
N ALA A 131 4.03 3.23 -9.45
CA ALA A 131 3.70 4.50 -8.78
C ALA A 131 3.05 5.52 -9.72
N GLN A 132 3.39 5.50 -11.01
CA GLN A 132 2.88 6.47 -11.99
C GLN A 132 1.36 6.41 -12.14
N GLN A 133 0.78 5.20 -12.14
CA GLN A 133 -0.66 5.04 -12.27
C GLN A 133 -1.37 5.49 -10.98
N VAL A 134 -0.79 5.20 -9.82
CA VAL A 134 -1.31 5.61 -8.51
C VAL A 134 -1.24 7.14 -8.35
N TYR A 135 -0.17 7.77 -8.85
CA TYR A 135 -0.09 9.23 -8.97
C TYR A 135 -1.19 9.77 -9.87
N GLY A 136 -1.42 9.16 -11.05
CA GLY A 136 -2.50 9.52 -11.96
C GLY A 136 -3.88 9.39 -11.33
N LEU A 137 -4.14 8.32 -10.57
CA LEU A 137 -5.38 8.14 -9.80
C LEU A 137 -5.57 9.27 -8.79
N HIS A 138 -4.53 9.60 -8.02
CA HIS A 138 -4.61 10.70 -7.06
C HIS A 138 -4.89 12.03 -7.76
N ALA A 139 -4.21 12.32 -8.87
CA ALA A 139 -4.42 13.52 -9.67
C ALA A 139 -5.85 13.60 -10.26
N ALA A 140 -6.42 12.46 -10.63
CA ALA A 140 -7.81 12.34 -11.09
C ALA A 140 -8.85 12.44 -9.96
N GLY A 141 -8.44 12.58 -8.70
CA GLY A 141 -9.34 12.72 -7.55
C GLY A 141 -9.80 11.41 -6.92
N TYR A 142 -9.14 10.28 -7.20
CA TYR A 142 -9.44 9.03 -6.52
C TYR A 142 -9.11 9.09 -5.03
N ARG A 143 -9.99 8.48 -4.23
CA ARG A 143 -9.76 8.25 -2.80
C ARG A 143 -9.34 6.80 -2.58
N PHE A 144 -8.35 6.60 -1.72
CA PHE A 144 -7.74 5.31 -1.47
C PHE A 144 -8.28 4.70 -0.18
N TYR A 145 -8.91 3.52 -0.26
CA TYR A 145 -9.48 2.82 0.88
C TYR A 145 -8.82 1.47 1.07
N VAL A 146 -8.29 1.19 2.24
CA VAL A 146 -7.72 -0.12 2.54
C VAL A 146 -8.82 -1.11 2.91
N LEU A 147 -8.76 -2.29 2.29
CA LEU A 147 -9.60 -3.44 2.58
C LEU A 147 -9.00 -4.25 3.74
N PRO A 148 -9.62 -4.24 4.92
CA PRO A 148 -9.01 -4.81 6.12
C PRO A 148 -8.93 -6.34 6.11
N GLN A 149 -9.78 -7.03 5.35
CA GLN A 149 -9.87 -8.51 5.34
C GLN A 149 -9.18 -9.16 4.13
N THR A 150 -8.57 -8.36 3.26
CA THR A 150 -7.80 -8.84 2.12
C THR A 150 -6.33 -8.54 2.34
N PHE A 151 -5.45 -9.33 1.74
CA PHE A 151 -4.04 -9.06 1.65
C PHE A 151 -3.42 -9.91 0.55
N VAL A 152 -2.23 -9.52 0.12
CA VAL A 152 -1.36 -10.36 -0.71
C VAL A 152 -0.04 -10.58 0.02
N VAL A 153 0.56 -11.74 -0.18
CA VAL A 153 1.89 -12.06 0.34
C VAL A 153 2.77 -12.42 -0.84
N ASP A 154 3.89 -11.71 -0.96
CA ASP A 154 4.90 -11.92 -1.97
C ASP A 154 6.06 -12.77 -1.44
N GLN A 155 6.63 -13.60 -2.31
CA GLN A 155 7.89 -14.28 -2.05
C GLN A 155 9.01 -13.51 -2.73
N PRO A 156 9.97 -12.92 -1.97
CA PRO A 156 10.99 -12.08 -2.54
C PRO A 156 11.80 -12.78 -3.64
N HIS A 157 11.95 -12.12 -4.78
CA HIS A 157 12.78 -12.61 -5.87
C HIS A 157 14.29 -12.47 -5.58
N SER A 158 15.09 -13.28 -6.28
CA SER A 158 16.55 -13.15 -6.22
C SER A 158 17.01 -11.84 -6.86
N SER A 159 18.17 -11.31 -6.46
CA SER A 159 18.69 -10.05 -7.03
C SER A 159 19.07 -10.17 -8.51
N LEU A 160 19.33 -11.39 -8.99
CA LEU A 160 19.63 -11.66 -10.40
C LEU A 160 18.41 -11.49 -11.32
N GLN A 161 17.21 -11.44 -10.76
CA GLN A 161 15.96 -11.25 -11.51
C GLN A 161 15.49 -9.78 -11.50
N GLN A 162 16.29 -8.86 -10.96
CA GLN A 162 15.93 -7.44 -10.90
C GLN A 162 16.31 -6.75 -12.21
N ALA A 163 15.36 -6.04 -12.80
CA ALA A 163 15.64 -5.18 -13.94
C ALA A 163 16.61 -4.05 -13.56
N SER A 164 17.38 -3.59 -14.54
CA SER A 164 18.35 -2.51 -14.38
C SER A 164 17.67 -1.20 -13.96
N TRP A 165 18.41 -0.35 -13.24
CA TRP A 165 17.93 0.98 -12.88
C TRP A 165 18.18 1.96 -14.04
N ASP A 166 17.16 2.71 -14.42
CA ASP A 166 17.29 3.78 -15.42
C ASP A 166 17.90 5.05 -14.79
N PRO A 167 19.10 5.51 -15.24
CA PRO A 167 19.72 6.72 -14.74
C PRO A 167 18.90 8.00 -14.96
N HIS A 168 17.99 8.01 -15.91
CA HIS A 168 17.15 9.17 -16.23
C HIS A 168 15.82 9.19 -15.47
N TYR A 169 15.55 8.17 -14.65
CA TYR A 169 14.30 8.01 -13.89
C TYR A 169 13.83 9.29 -13.18
N LEU A 170 14.74 10.00 -12.50
CA LEU A 170 14.37 11.19 -11.73
C LEU A 170 13.88 12.33 -12.61
N GLN A 171 14.53 12.55 -13.75
CA GLN A 171 14.12 13.59 -14.69
C GLN A 171 12.80 13.21 -15.36
N PHE A 172 12.69 11.95 -15.76
CA PHE A 172 11.48 11.41 -16.36
C PHE A 172 10.27 11.52 -15.41
N TRP A 173 10.44 11.15 -14.14
CA TRP A 173 9.41 11.29 -13.11
C TRP A 173 8.97 12.75 -12.93
N ARG A 174 9.90 13.71 -12.89
CA ARG A 174 9.55 15.14 -12.76
C ARG A 174 8.74 15.65 -13.97
N ASN A 175 9.12 15.23 -15.17
CA ASN A 175 8.40 15.58 -16.39
C ASN A 175 6.98 15.00 -16.36
N PHE A 176 6.85 13.75 -15.92
CA PHE A 176 5.58 13.08 -15.74
C PHE A 176 4.69 13.79 -14.71
N GLU A 177 5.20 14.12 -13.52
CA GLU A 177 4.46 14.86 -12.49
C GLU A 177 3.92 16.20 -13.02
N LYS A 178 4.75 16.94 -13.75
CA LYS A 178 4.36 18.21 -14.37
C LYS A 178 3.26 17.99 -15.42
N HIS A 179 3.43 17.00 -16.29
CA HIS A 179 2.46 16.69 -17.35
C HIS A 179 1.10 16.30 -16.76
N VAL A 180 1.07 15.35 -15.82
CA VAL A 180 -0.17 14.88 -15.19
C VAL A 180 -0.82 16.00 -14.36
N SER A 181 -0.05 16.76 -13.58
CA SER A 181 -0.60 17.91 -12.84
C SER A 181 -1.25 18.92 -13.78
N THR A 182 -0.64 19.19 -14.93
CA THR A 182 -1.20 20.08 -15.96
C THR A 182 -2.47 19.50 -16.57
N MET A 183 -2.46 18.21 -16.92
CA MET A 183 -3.60 17.50 -17.51
C MET A 183 -4.84 17.56 -16.62
N TYR A 184 -4.65 17.43 -15.30
CA TYR A 184 -5.74 17.47 -14.31
C TYR A 184 -5.97 18.86 -13.69
N GLY A 185 -5.29 19.91 -14.17
CA GLY A 185 -5.49 21.29 -13.69
C GLY A 185 -5.11 21.52 -12.22
N LEU A 186 -4.11 20.79 -11.71
CA LEU A 186 -3.64 20.90 -10.33
C LEU A 186 -2.68 22.08 -10.17
N ASP A 187 -3.06 23.08 -9.38
CA ASP A 187 -2.23 24.23 -9.01
C ASP A 187 -2.19 24.43 -7.47
N PRO A 188 -1.04 24.25 -6.81
CA PRO A 188 0.26 23.87 -7.38
C PRO A 188 0.28 22.40 -7.84
N PRO A 189 1.23 22.03 -8.74
CA PRO A 189 1.49 20.63 -9.05
C PRO A 189 1.75 19.83 -7.77
N LEU A 190 1.34 18.56 -7.74
CA LEU A 190 1.55 17.66 -6.61
C LEU A 190 3.05 17.45 -6.36
N GLN A 191 3.64 18.33 -5.57
CA GLN A 191 5.06 18.32 -5.25
C GLN A 191 5.26 17.99 -3.78
N TYR A 192 6.19 17.06 -3.55
CA TYR A 192 6.52 16.61 -2.22
C TYR A 192 8.03 16.56 -2.08
N SER A 193 8.54 17.15 -1.00
CA SER A 193 9.96 17.05 -0.71
C SER A 193 10.30 15.65 -0.20
N TRP A 194 11.46 15.13 -0.59
CA TRP A 194 12.02 13.90 0.00
C TRP A 194 12.10 13.95 1.53
N LYS A 195 12.27 15.14 2.12
CA LYS A 195 12.27 15.34 3.57
C LYS A 195 10.89 15.10 4.20
N GLN A 196 9.79 15.46 3.52
CA GLN A 196 8.44 15.15 3.99
C GLN A 196 8.16 13.66 3.88
N ILE A 197 8.46 13.05 2.74
CA ILE A 197 8.27 11.61 2.50
C ILE A 197 9.03 10.78 3.55
N LYS A 198 10.32 11.07 3.74
CA LYS A 198 11.15 10.36 4.74
C LYS A 198 10.59 10.51 6.15
N ARG A 199 10.15 11.71 6.55
CA ARG A 199 9.56 11.95 7.88
C ARG A 199 8.27 11.15 8.09
N PHE A 200 7.38 11.15 7.09
CA PHE A 200 6.15 10.38 7.13
C PHE A 200 6.44 8.88 7.27
N VAL A 201 7.28 8.35 6.39
CA VAL A 201 7.67 6.94 6.36
C VAL A 201 8.31 6.51 7.68
N MET A 202 9.31 7.23 8.18
CA MET A 202 9.97 6.87 9.45
C MET A 202 8.98 6.84 10.61
N LYS A 203 8.04 7.80 10.64
CA LYS A 203 7.01 7.86 11.68
C LYS A 203 6.07 6.65 11.60
N GLU A 204 5.57 6.31 10.41
CA GLU A 204 4.62 5.20 10.26
C GLU A 204 5.29 3.83 10.41
N THR A 205 6.52 3.65 9.92
CA THR A 205 7.33 2.44 10.20
C THR A 205 7.56 2.25 11.69
N ARG A 206 7.88 3.32 12.42
CA ARG A 206 8.04 3.27 13.89
C ARG A 206 6.74 2.89 14.59
N ARG A 207 5.61 3.46 14.16
CA ARG A 207 4.28 3.13 14.70
C ARG A 207 3.96 1.65 14.50
N LEU A 208 4.24 1.13 13.31
CA LEU A 208 4.05 -0.29 13.00
C LEU A 208 4.91 -1.18 13.87
N HIS A 209 6.20 -0.86 13.99
CA HIS A 209 7.12 -1.63 14.83
C HIS A 209 6.64 -1.72 16.28
N LEU A 210 6.19 -0.59 16.86
CA LEU A 210 5.62 -0.56 18.20
C LEU A 210 4.29 -1.33 18.30
N ALA A 211 3.48 -1.33 17.25
CA ALA A 211 2.19 -2.02 17.21
C ALA A 211 2.35 -3.55 17.23
N LEU A 212 3.43 -4.06 16.62
CA LEU A 212 3.74 -5.49 16.58
C LEU A 212 4.39 -6.00 17.88
N MET A 213 5.00 -5.12 18.69
CA MET A 213 5.58 -5.47 19.99
C MET A 213 4.55 -5.88 21.04
N THR A 214 4.95 -6.77 21.94
CA THR A 214 4.25 -7.06 23.19
C THR A 214 4.18 -5.81 24.09
N PRO A 215 3.23 -5.74 25.06
CA PRO A 215 3.16 -4.61 25.99
C PRO A 215 4.45 -4.37 26.80
N VAL A 216 5.22 -5.43 27.10
CA VAL A 216 6.48 -5.33 27.84
C VAL A 216 7.57 -4.70 26.97
N GLU A 217 7.79 -5.23 25.77
CA GLU A 217 8.77 -4.72 24.82
C GLU A 217 8.46 -3.27 24.43
N ARG A 218 7.20 -2.95 24.16
CA ARG A 218 6.75 -1.60 23.82
C ARG A 218 7.08 -0.61 24.94
N ARG A 219 6.80 -0.96 26.21
CA ARG A 219 7.14 -0.11 27.36
C ARG A 219 8.65 0.11 27.49
N ALA A 220 9.45 -0.93 27.25
CA ALA A 220 10.91 -0.82 27.26
C ALA A 220 11.42 0.09 26.14
N ALA A 221 10.91 -0.08 24.91
CA ALA A 221 11.28 0.72 23.74
C ALA A 221 10.94 2.21 23.92
N LEU A 222 9.77 2.54 24.49
CA LEU A 222 9.35 3.92 24.73
C LEU A 222 10.19 4.64 25.80
N LYS A 223 10.73 3.90 26.79
CA LYS A 223 11.66 4.46 27.79
C LYS A 223 13.03 4.77 27.17
N ASN A 224 13.44 4.02 26.15
CA ASN A 224 14.76 4.14 25.54
C ASN A 224 14.72 4.99 24.25
N LYS A 225 14.45 6.29 24.40
CA LYS A 225 14.32 7.26 23.27
C LYS A 225 15.60 7.40 22.41
N ARG A 226 16.76 6.88 22.84
CA ARG A 226 18.08 7.11 22.22
C ARG A 226 18.49 6.08 21.17
N ARG A 227 17.70 5.04 20.89
CA ARG A 227 18.12 3.90 20.06
C ARG A 227 17.37 3.70 18.74
N TRP A 228 16.49 4.63 18.36
CA TRP A 228 15.55 4.46 17.24
C TRP A 228 15.29 5.76 16.46
#